data_AF-A0A2P5AP98-F1
#
_entry.id   AF-A0A2P5AP98-F1
#
_cell.length_a   1.000
_cell.length_b   1.000
_cell.length_c   1.000
_cell.angle_alpha   90.00
_cell.angle_beta   90.00
_cell.angle_gamma   90.00
#
_symmetry.space_group_name_H-M   'P 1'
#
loop_
_entity.id
_entity.type
_entity.pdbx_description
1 polymer ?
#
loop_
_entity_poly.entity_id
_entity_poly.type
_entity_poly.pdbx_seq_one_letter_code
_entity_poly.pdbx_strand_id
1 'polypeptide(L)'
;MDQNPRLKNWWRSLLKEAESAKVVLIGALLPEEEKNEMMGFLRQNEDVFAWSHDDMPGIDPVHAYHWLNIDPNFSSIKQRPRRFAPKKNRVINKE
;
A
#
# COMPACT_ATOMS: atom_id res chain seq x y z
N MET A 1 18.44 -20.20 5.87
CA MET A 1 17.55 -20.08 7.05
C MET A 1 17.81 -18.70 7.66
N ASP A 2 16.85 -17.80 7.51
CA ASP A 2 17.03 -16.36 7.70
C ASP A 2 16.93 -15.99 9.20
N GLN A 3 18.03 -15.51 9.80
CA GLN A 3 18.13 -15.22 11.22
C GLN A 3 17.81 -13.74 11.51
N ASN A 4 16.53 -13.35 11.42
CA ASN A 4 16.05 -12.10 12.01
C ASN A 4 15.35 -12.38 13.35
N PRO A 5 15.95 -12.02 14.50
CA PRO A 5 15.42 -12.38 15.82
C PRO A 5 14.07 -11.72 16.17
N ARG A 6 13.61 -10.70 15.42
CA ARG A 6 12.28 -10.10 15.57
C ARG A 6 11.15 -10.94 14.98
N LEU A 7 11.47 -11.91 14.12
CA LEU A 7 10.49 -12.72 13.39
C LEU A 7 10.26 -14.11 13.99
N LYS A 8 10.79 -14.39 15.19
CA LYS A 8 10.69 -15.73 15.83
C LYS A 8 9.26 -16.25 15.99
N ASN A 9 8.28 -15.36 16.07
CA ASN A 9 6.86 -15.70 16.24
C ASN A 9 6.05 -15.63 14.93
N TRP A 10 6.73 -15.50 13.80
CA TRP A 10 6.12 -15.37 12.48
C TRP A 10 6.60 -16.50 11.56
N TRP A 11 5.65 -17.19 10.94
CA TRP A 11 5.88 -18.13 9.86
C TRP A 11 5.87 -17.36 8.53
N ARG A 12 6.98 -17.43 7.79
CA ARG A 12 7.16 -16.76 6.50
C ARG A 12 6.79 -17.73 5.38
N SER A 13 5.92 -17.29 4.48
CA SER A 13 5.48 -18.10 3.33
C SER A 13 5.35 -17.26 2.07
N LEU A 14 5.57 -17.88 0.91
CA LEU A 14 5.34 -17.27 -0.39
C LEU A 14 3.87 -17.42 -0.76
N LEU A 15 3.25 -16.32 -1.18
CA LEU A 15 1.86 -16.35 -1.60
C LEU A 15 1.71 -17.17 -2.90
N LYS A 16 2.61 -16.94 -3.86
CA LYS A 16 2.79 -17.76 -5.07
C LYS A 16 4.25 -18.15 -5.25
N GLU A 17 4.49 -19.40 -5.65
CA GLU A 17 5.85 -19.91 -5.88
C GLU A 17 6.56 -19.20 -7.04
N ALA A 18 5.81 -18.73 -8.04
CA ALA A 18 6.34 -18.01 -9.19
C ALA A 18 6.74 -16.55 -8.89
N GLU A 19 6.26 -15.96 -7.79
CA GLU A 19 6.46 -14.55 -7.45
C GLU A 19 7.14 -14.41 -6.09
N SER A 20 8.47 -14.46 -6.09
CA SER A 20 9.31 -14.36 -4.88
C SER A 20 9.17 -13.03 -4.14
N ALA A 21 8.53 -12.02 -4.73
CA ALA A 21 8.29 -10.71 -4.13
C ALA A 21 7.09 -10.71 -3.15
N LYS A 22 6.10 -11.59 -3.33
CA LYS A 22 4.86 -11.57 -2.54
C LYS A 22 4.96 -12.51 -1.34
N VAL A 23 5.59 -12.01 -0.28
CA VAL A 23 5.78 -12.75 0.97
C VAL A 23 4.78 -12.29 2.02
N VAL A 24 4.15 -13.26 2.68
CA VAL A 24 3.30 -13.04 3.85
C VAL A 24 3.94 -13.58 5.12
N LEU A 25 3.64 -12.92 6.24
CA LEU A 25 4.01 -13.35 7.58
C LEU A 25 2.73 -13.74 8.33
N ILE A 26 2.62 -15.00 8.69
CA ILE A 26 1.49 -15.56 9.44
C ILE A 26 1.97 -15.91 10.85
N GLY A 27 1.09 -15.90 11.85
CA GLY A 27 1.48 -16.27 13.22
C GLY A 27 2.08 -17.67 13.28
N ALA A 28 3.32 -17.81 13.77
CA ALA A 28 3.99 -19.12 13.82
C ALA A 28 3.29 -20.11 14.76
N LEU A 29 2.58 -19.58 15.76
CA LEU A 29 1.85 -20.36 16.78
C LEU A 29 0.48 -20.84 16.31
N LEU A 30 0.01 -20.44 15.12
CA LEU A 30 -1.25 -20.95 14.58
C LEU A 30 -1.14 -22.46 14.29
N PRO A 31 -2.20 -23.24 14.55
CA PRO A 31 -2.31 -24.62 14.08
C PRO A 31 -2.09 -24.71 12.57
N GLU A 32 -1.58 -25.85 12.11
CA GLU A 32 -1.26 -26.05 10.69
C GLU A 32 -2.50 -25.94 9.79
N GLU A 33 -3.65 -26.41 10.28
CA GLU A 33 -4.94 -26.30 9.59
C GLU A 33 -5.32 -24.82 9.38
N GLU A 34 -5.29 -24.01 10.42
CA GLU A 34 -5.56 -22.57 10.35
C GLU A 34 -4.56 -21.82 9.45
N LYS A 35 -3.27 -22.23 9.46
CA LYS A 35 -2.27 -21.68 8.53
C LYS A 35 -2.62 -21.97 7.08
N ASN A 36 -3.08 -23.19 6.79
CA ASN A 36 -3.47 -23.59 5.44
C ASN A 36 -4.73 -22.85 4.98
N GLU A 37 -5.73 -22.71 5.85
CA GLU A 37 -6.93 -21.91 5.57
C GLU A 37 -6.57 -20.45 5.31
N MET A 38 -5.73 -19.85 6.16
CA MET A 38 -5.24 -18.48 5.98
C MET A 38 -4.48 -18.32 4.67
N MET A 39 -3.59 -19.24 4.33
CA MET A 39 -2.87 -19.22 3.05
C MET A 39 -3.81 -19.36 1.86
N GLY A 40 -4.82 -20.22 1.96
CA GLY A 40 -5.86 -20.38 0.94
C GLY A 40 -6.64 -19.08 0.73
N PHE A 41 -7.08 -18.45 1.83
CA PHE A 41 -7.79 -17.18 1.81
C PHE A 41 -6.95 -16.05 1.17
N LEU A 42 -5.69 -15.92 1.59
CA LEU A 42 -4.80 -14.89 1.05
C LEU A 42 -4.51 -15.09 -0.44
N ARG A 43 -4.37 -16.34 -0.89
CA ARG A 43 -4.16 -16.66 -2.32
C ARG A 43 -5.39 -16.34 -3.17
N GLN A 44 -6.58 -16.57 -2.62
CA GLN A 44 -7.85 -16.25 -3.29
C GLN A 44 -8.09 -14.75 -3.45
N ASN A 45 -7.50 -13.92 -2.57
CA ASN A 45 -7.69 -12.46 -2.54
C ASN A 45 -6.38 -11.71 -2.80
N GLU A 46 -5.46 -12.29 -3.56
CA GLU A 46 -4.13 -11.71 -3.79
C GLU A 46 -4.19 -10.34 -4.50
N ASP A 47 -5.19 -10.17 -5.37
CA ASP A 47 -5.46 -8.97 -6.17
C ASP A 47 -6.03 -7.80 -5.36
N VAL A 48 -6.51 -8.06 -4.14
CA VAL A 48 -6.98 -7.01 -3.22
C VAL A 48 -5.83 -6.24 -2.59
N PHE A 49 -4.64 -6.85 -2.52
CA PHE A 49 -3.47 -6.23 -1.89
C PHE A 49 -2.58 -5.52 -2.92
N ALA A 50 -2.10 -4.35 -2.55
CA ALA A 50 -1.07 -3.64 -3.30
C ALA A 50 0.32 -4.10 -2.84
N TRP A 51 1.00 -4.89 -3.66
CA TRP A 51 2.35 -5.38 -3.38
C TRP A 51 3.43 -4.37 -3.77
N SER A 52 3.08 -3.49 -4.71
CA SER A 52 3.83 -2.36 -5.19
C SER A 52 2.91 -1.15 -5.43
N HIS A 53 3.49 0.02 -5.69
CA HIS A 53 2.69 1.19 -6.08
C HIS A 53 1.94 0.98 -7.40
N ASP A 54 2.44 0.14 -8.31
CA ASP A 54 1.81 -0.14 -9.59
C ASP A 54 0.52 -0.97 -9.44
N ASP A 55 0.39 -1.70 -8.34
CA ASP A 55 -0.79 -2.53 -8.03
C ASP A 55 -1.96 -1.73 -7.44
N MET A 56 -1.80 -0.42 -7.23
CA MET A 56 -2.87 0.47 -6.81
C MET A 56 -3.46 1.20 -8.03
N PRO A 57 -4.41 0.60 -8.77
CA PRO A 57 -5.22 1.40 -9.67
C PRO A 57 -5.93 2.40 -8.78
N GLY A 58 -5.67 3.69 -8.97
CA GLY A 58 -6.37 4.73 -8.25
C GLY A 58 -7.89 4.53 -8.37
N ILE A 59 -8.65 5.16 -7.47
CA ILE A 59 -10.11 5.06 -7.53
C ILE A 59 -10.56 5.54 -8.91
N ASP A 60 -11.39 4.73 -9.58
CA ASP A 60 -11.97 5.10 -10.88
C ASP A 60 -12.59 6.49 -10.74
N PRO A 61 -12.10 7.48 -11.50
CA PRO A 61 -12.61 8.83 -11.41
C PRO A 61 -14.13 8.87 -11.55
N VAL A 62 -14.72 8.03 -12.42
CA VAL A 62 -16.19 7.96 -12.63
C VAL A 62 -16.96 7.75 -11.32
N HIS A 63 -16.38 7.03 -10.37
CA HIS A 63 -17.00 6.67 -9.10
C HIS A 63 -16.66 7.65 -7.96
N ALA A 64 -15.57 8.39 -8.06
CA ALA A 64 -15.10 9.32 -7.02
C ALA A 64 -14.77 10.73 -7.54
N TYR A 65 -15.54 11.24 -8.50
CA TYR A 65 -15.48 12.67 -8.84
C TYR A 65 -16.20 13.51 -7.77
N HIS A 66 -15.50 14.54 -7.31
CA HIS A 66 -16.15 15.74 -6.80
C HIS A 66 -16.09 16.81 -7.88
N TRP A 67 -17.26 17.27 -8.32
CA TRP A 67 -17.36 18.37 -9.27
C TRP A 67 -17.07 19.66 -8.51
N LEU A 68 -15.93 20.28 -8.81
CA LEU A 68 -15.68 21.64 -8.37
C LEU A 68 -16.57 22.57 -9.21
N ASN A 69 -17.46 23.31 -8.56
CA ASN A 69 -18.32 24.29 -9.22
C ASN A 69 -17.50 25.53 -9.63
N ILE A 70 -16.72 25.39 -10.70
CA ILE A 70 -15.84 26.42 -11.25
C ILE A 70 -16.34 26.79 -12.65
N ASP A 71 -16.37 28.07 -12.97
CA ASP A 71 -16.69 28.55 -14.32
C ASP A 71 -15.59 28.12 -15.31
N PRO A 72 -15.91 27.33 -16.36
CA PRO A 72 -14.93 26.86 -17.33
C PRO A 72 -14.34 27.99 -18.18
N ASN A 73 -14.99 29.16 -18.24
CA ASN A 73 -14.46 30.33 -18.95
C ASN A 73 -13.40 31.07 -18.14
N PHE A 74 -13.24 30.75 -16.85
CA PHE A 74 -12.25 31.40 -16.01
C PHE A 74 -10.88 30.73 -16.19
N SER A 75 -9.87 31.54 -16.51
CA SER A 75 -8.51 31.03 -16.69
C SER A 75 -7.89 30.60 -15.34
N SER A 76 -7.12 29.51 -15.35
CA SER A 76 -6.41 29.06 -14.15
C SER A 76 -5.41 30.10 -13.66
N ILE A 77 -5.46 30.45 -12.37
CA ILE A 77 -4.50 31.37 -11.75
C ILE A 77 -3.43 30.57 -11.01
N LYS A 78 -2.17 30.68 -11.45
CA LYS A 78 -1.03 30.13 -10.72
C LYS A 78 -0.67 31.04 -9.53
N GLN A 79 -1.07 30.65 -8.32
CA GLN A 79 -0.70 31.39 -7.12
C GLN A 79 0.80 31.25 -6.79
N ARG A 80 1.41 32.33 -6.30
CA ARG A 80 2.83 32.32 -5.89
C ARG A 80 3.02 31.39 -4.68
N PRO A 81 3.98 30.46 -4.70
CA PRO A 81 4.24 29.60 -3.55
C PRO A 81 4.57 30.43 -2.31
N ARG A 82 4.03 30.02 -1.16
CA ARG A 82 4.41 30.62 0.13
C ARG A 82 5.78 30.13 0.54
N ARG A 83 6.67 31.05 0.94
CA ARG A 83 7.95 30.69 1.55
C ARG A 83 7.72 30.32 3.00
N PHE A 84 7.92 29.06 3.38
CA PHE A 84 7.96 28.67 4.79
C PHE A 84 9.37 28.74 5.36
N ALA A 85 9.47 28.82 6.69
CA ALA A 85 10.74 28.76 7.39
C ALA A 85 11.46 27.42 7.10
N PRO A 86 12.80 27.38 7.11
CA PRO A 86 13.58 26.18 6.75
C PRO A 86 13.18 24.93 7.53
N LYS A 87 12.83 25.07 8.82
CA LYS A 87 12.36 23.95 9.65
C LYS A 87 11.07 23.31 9.10
N LYS A 88 10.12 24.12 8.63
CA LYS A 88 8.86 23.62 8.05
C LYS A 88 9.08 23.00 6.67
N ASN A 89 9.90 23.63 5.82
CA ASN A 89 10.25 23.04 4.52
C ASN A 89 10.93 21.68 4.66
N ARG A 90 11.78 21.48 5.68
CA ARG A 90 12.41 20.18 5.94
C ARG A 90 11.45 19.08 6.37
N VAL A 91 10.29 19.44 6.94
CA VAL A 91 9.24 18.47 7.26
C VAL A 91 8.41 18.18 6.00
N ILE A 92 7.99 19.23 5.28
CA ILE A 92 7.21 19.10 4.04
C ILE A 92 7.95 18.28 2.98
N ASN A 93 9.27 18.44 2.82
CA ASN A 93 10.04 17.70 1.81
C ASN A 93 10.42 16.27 2.24
N LYS A 94 10.04 15.83 3.44
CA LYS A 94 10.30 14.47 3.94
C LYS A 94 9.07 13.58 3.87
N GLU A 95 7.89 14.15 3.71
CA GLU A 95 6.65 13.47 3.32
C GLU A 95 6.66 13.26 1.80
#